data_AF-A0A259E659-F1
#
_entry.id   AF-A0A259E659-F1
#
_cell.length_a   1.000
_cell.length_b   1.000
_cell.length_c   1.000
_cell.angle_alpha   90.00
_cell.angle_beta   90.00
_cell.angle_gamma   90.00
#
_symmetry.space_group_name_H-M   'P 1'
#
loop_
_entity.id
_entity.type
_entity.pdbx_description
1 polymer ?
#
loop_
_entity_poly.entity_id
_entity_poly.type
_entity_poly.pdbx_seq_one_letter_code
_entity_poly.pdbx_strand_id
1 'polypeptide(L)' 'RMLKQAGQQAPESKPVLEVNAEHPLVKKLDGSAHFHDLAHILFDQALLAEGGLPEDPAAYVKRVNALLV' A
#
# COMPACT_ATOMS: atom_id res chain seq x y z
N ARG A 1 -6.27 -17.69 6.99
CA ARG A 1 -5.05 -18.54 7.02
C ARG A 1 -5.32 -20.03 7.31
N MET A 2 -6.38 -20.42 8.03
CA MET A 2 -6.74 -21.85 8.24
C MET A 2 -7.11 -22.60 6.94
N LEU A 3 -7.76 -21.95 5.98
CA LEU A 3 -8.19 -22.60 4.72
C LEU A 3 -7.02 -23.00 3.79
N LYS A 4 -5.95 -22.19 3.74
CA LYS A 4 -4.76 -22.50 2.90
C LYS A 4 -4.00 -23.74 3.39
N GLN A 5 -4.06 -24.04 4.68
CA GLN A 5 -3.40 -25.22 5.27
C GLN A 5 -4.14 -26.54 4.94
N ALA A 6 -5.40 -26.48 4.51
CA ALA A 6 -6.22 -27.65 4.18
C ALA A 6 -6.10 -28.10 2.71
N GLY A 7 -5.18 -27.52 1.92
CA GLY A 7 -4.99 -27.85 0.51
C GLY A 7 -6.12 -27.38 -0.42
N GLN A 8 -7.12 -26.68 0.12
CA GLN A 8 -8.15 -26.03 -0.69
C GLN A 8 -7.71 -24.62 -1.08
N GLN A 9 -8.00 -24.23 -2.32
CA GLN A 9 -7.91 -22.84 -2.73
C GLN A 9 -8.91 -22.04 -1.90
N ALA A 10 -8.40 -21.30 -0.91
CA ALA A 10 -9.18 -20.30 -0.23
C ALA A 10 -9.63 -19.26 -1.27
N PRO A 11 -10.89 -18.80 -1.23
CA PRO A 11 -11.34 -17.71 -2.11
C PRO A 11 -10.38 -16.52 -1.99
N GLU A 12 -10.04 -15.89 -3.11
CA GLU A 12 -9.28 -14.64 -3.09
C GLU A 12 -10.14 -13.54 -2.47
N SER A 13 -9.95 -13.27 -1.19
CA SER A 13 -10.46 -12.06 -0.54
C SER A 13 -9.45 -10.93 -0.72
N LYS A 14 -9.83 -9.87 -1.43
CA LYS A 14 -9.03 -8.64 -1.47
C LYS A 14 -9.22 -7.88 -0.14
N PRO A 15 -8.15 -7.41 0.52
CA PRO A 15 -8.27 -6.60 1.72
C PRO A 15 -8.92 -5.24 1.41
N VAL A 16 -9.48 -4.61 2.43
CA VAL A 16 -10.00 -3.24 2.35
C VAL A 16 -8.89 -2.28 2.75
N LEU A 17 -8.57 -1.32 1.88
CA LEU A 17 -7.62 -0.25 2.21
C LEU A 17 -8.35 0.85 2.97
N GLU A 18 -7.98 1.04 4.24
CA GLU A 18 -8.50 2.13 5.07
C GLU A 18 -7.50 3.31 5.08
N VAL A 19 -8.04 4.54 5.05
CA VAL A 19 -7.22 5.76 5.05
C VAL A 19 -7.65 6.70 6.17
N ASN A 20 -6.67 7.35 6.80
CA ASN A 20 -6.93 8.44 7.75
C ASN A 20 -6.96 9.78 7.02
N ALA A 21 -8.14 10.36 6.83
CA ALA A 21 -8.34 11.64 6.15
C ALA A 21 -7.58 12.80 6.80
N GLU A 22 -7.28 12.72 8.10
CA GLU A 22 -6.54 13.76 8.82
C GLU A 22 -5.02 13.68 8.63
N HIS A 23 -4.50 12.58 8.09
CA HIS A 23 -3.08 12.38 7.94
C HIS A 23 -2.47 13.31 6.86
N PRO A 24 -1.32 13.97 7.12
CA PRO A 24 -0.73 14.92 6.18
C PRO A 24 -0.45 14.35 4.77
N LEU A 25 -0.01 13.08 4.67
CA LEU A 25 0.21 12.43 3.37
C LEU A 25 -1.10 12.16 2.60
N VAL A 26 -2.20 11.89 3.31
CA VAL A 26 -3.51 11.69 2.67
C VAL A 26 -4.05 13.02 2.17
N LYS A 27 -3.93 14.09 2.95
CA LYS A 27 -4.29 15.45 2.51
C LYS A 27 -3.48 15.90 1.30
N LYS A 28 -2.19 15.55 1.22
CA LYS A 28 -1.33 15.84 0.06
C LYS A 28 -1.75 15.13 -1.23
N LEU A 29 -2.64 14.13 -1.19
CA LEU A 29 -3.16 13.54 -2.43
C LEU A 29 -4.00 14.57 -3.20
N ASP A 30 -4.76 15.40 -2.50
CA ASP A 30 -5.67 16.34 -3.13
C ASP A 30 -4.90 17.38 -3.99
N GLY A 31 -5.25 17.44 -5.27
CA GLY A 31 -4.63 18.35 -6.25
C GLY A 31 -3.16 18.08 -6.59
N SER A 32 -2.55 16.99 -6.11
CA SER A 32 -1.12 16.74 -6.32
C SER A 32 -0.82 16.19 -7.72
N ALA A 33 0.18 16.80 -8.38
CA ALA A 33 0.76 16.27 -9.62
C ALA A 33 1.42 14.88 -9.44
N HIS A 34 1.74 14.52 -8.19
CA HIS A 34 2.33 13.23 -7.80
C HIS A 34 1.31 12.30 -7.14
N PHE A 35 0.01 12.48 -7.42
CA PHE A 35 -1.07 11.68 -6.82
C PHE A 35 -0.79 10.17 -6.88
N HIS A 36 -0.37 9.67 -8.04
CA HIS A 36 -0.14 8.24 -8.26
C HIS A 36 0.98 7.69 -7.36
N ASP A 37 2.10 8.40 -7.28
CA ASP A 37 3.23 7.99 -6.45
C ASP A 37 2.87 8.02 -4.97
N LEU A 38 2.18 9.07 -4.51
CA LEU A 38 1.71 9.20 -3.14
C LEU A 38 0.71 8.11 -2.77
N ALA A 39 -0.25 7.81 -3.64
CA ALA A 39 -1.24 6.75 -3.44
C ALA A 39 -0.56 5.37 -3.34
N HIS A 40 0.43 5.10 -4.21
CA HIS A 40 1.20 3.86 -4.13
C HIS A 40 2.02 3.75 -2.85
N ILE A 41 2.64 4.84 -2.40
CA ILE A 41 3.37 4.83 -1.11
C ILE A 41 2.42 4.48 0.03
N LEU A 42 1.23 5.09 0.10
CA LEU A 42 0.26 4.80 1.14
C LEU A 42 -0.21 3.35 1.11
N PHE A 43 -0.49 2.81 -0.08
CA PHE A 43 -0.90 1.42 -0.27
C PHE A 43 0.21 0.44 0.14
N ASP A 44 1.43 0.65 -0.35
CA ASP A 44 2.57 -0.22 -0.06
C ASP A 44 2.92 -0.20 1.43
N GLN A 45 2.79 0.96 2.09
CA GLN A 45 2.94 1.06 3.53
C GLN A 45 1.89 0.27 4.29
N ALA A 46 0.61 0.33 3.87
CA ALA A 46 -0.45 -0.47 4.49
C ALA A 46 -0.18 -1.98 4.32
N LEU A 47 0.28 -2.40 3.13
CA LEU A 47 0.62 -3.79 2.87
C LEU A 47 1.79 -4.27 3.73
N LEU A 48 2.84 -3.46 3.87
CA LEU A 48 3.97 -3.74 4.76
C LEU A 48 3.53 -3.85 6.22
N ALA A 49 2.63 -2.96 6.68
CA ALA A 49 2.12 -2.98 8.04
C ALA A 49 1.29 -4.24 8.36
N GLU A 50 0.58 -4.80 7.38
CA GLU A 50 -0.11 -6.10 7.52
C GLU A 50 0.84 -7.32 7.39
N GLY A 51 2.14 -7.10 7.19
CA GLY A 51 3.15 -8.14 6.98
C GLY A 51 3.14 -8.73 5.57
N GLY A 52 2.51 -8.05 4.63
CA GLY A 52 2.65 -8.29 3.20
C GLY A 52 3.91 -7.63 2.62
N LEU A 53 4.17 -7.89 1.35
CA LEU A 53 5.25 -7.26 0.59
C LEU A 53 4.65 -6.56 -0.63
N PRO A 54 5.08 -5.33 -0.96
CA PRO A 54 4.76 -4.71 -2.24
C PRO A 54 5.08 -5.65 -3.39
N GLU A 55 4.28 -5.59 -4.45
CA GLU A 55 4.50 -6.37 -5.67
C GLU A 55 5.86 -6.03 -6.30
N ASP A 56 6.25 -4.75 -6.25
CA ASP A 56 7.57 -4.26 -6.64
C ASP A 56 8.22 -3.46 -5.50
N PRO A 57 9.02 -4.11 -4.63
CA PRO A 57 9.73 -3.45 -3.54
C PRO A 57 10.73 -2.38 -4.00
N ALA A 58 11.33 -2.55 -5.18
CA ALA A 58 12.31 -1.59 -5.70
C ALA A 58 11.62 -0.30 -6.15
N ALA A 59 10.47 -0.41 -6.82
CA ALA A 59 9.65 0.73 -7.18
C ALA A 59 9.12 1.47 -5.94
N TYR A 60 8.72 0.75 -4.89
CA TYR A 60 8.35 1.36 -3.61
C TYR A 60 9.48 2.21 -3.01
N VAL A 61 10.70 1.63 -2.88
CA VAL A 61 11.86 2.36 -2.35
C VAL A 61 12.19 3.58 -3.21
N LYS A 62 12.11 3.46 -4.54
CA LYS A 62 12.34 4.58 -5.46
C LYS A 62 11.33 5.71 -5.25
N ARG A 63 10.04 5.40 -5.09
CA ARG A 63 8.99 6.40 -4.81
C ARG A 63 9.21 7.10 -3.48
N VAL A 64 9.52 6.36 -2.42
CA VAL A 64 9.81 6.94 -1.09
C VAL A 64 11.02 7.87 -1.15
N ASN A 65 12.10 7.42 -1.79
CA ASN A 65 13.30 8.25 -1.92
C ASN A 65 13.03 9.53 -2.70
N ALA A 66 12.21 9.48 -3.75
CA ALA A 66 11.82 10.67 -4.51
C ALA A 66 11.05 11.73 -3.69
N LEU A 67 10.53 11.39 -2.50
CA LEU A 67 9.91 12.35 -1.58
C LEU A 67 10.88 12.97 -0.56
N LEU A 68 12.08 12.41 -0.42
CA LEU A 68 13.08 12.81 0.60
C LEU A 68 14.18 13.72 0.04
N VAL A 69 14.33 13.80 -1.27
CA VAL A 69 15.24 14.70 -2.00
C VAL A 69 14.50 15.91 -2.52
#